data_AF-A0A509ELC2-F1
#
_entry.id   AF-A0A509ELC2-F1
#
_cell.length_a   1.000
_cell.length_b   1.000
_cell.length_c   1.000
_cell.angle_alpha   90.00
_cell.angle_beta   90.00
_cell.angle_gamma   90.00
#
_symmetry.space_group_name_H-M   'P 1'
#
loop_
_entity.id
_entity.type
_entity.pdbx_description
1 polymer ?
#
loop_
_entity_poly.entity_id
_entity_poly.type
_entity_poly.pdbx_seq_one_letter_code
_entity_poly.pdbx_strand_id
1 'polypeptide(L)'
;MLAPAMTPTSTETPAVTLHTVCGLEELSGHGTRGISHVLSLLDPGTPEPAAFAAYGAHHRTTLHFHDCLEAGAGLVPPEPADIDRILAFGRDLDGAAHLLVHCHYGLSRSTAALLILFASADPEASADALVSRLHALREPAWPNTRMTAFADARLGRTDPLTPAVRRLHARQLTARPHIAAMLREHGRGPEVDAALALSAGTAGTAAPPP
;
A
#
# COMPACT_ATOMS: atom_id res chain seq x y z
N MET A 1 -40.24 5.48 -42.70
CA MET A 1 -39.51 6.47 -41.87
C MET A 1 -38.66 5.68 -40.90
N LEU A 2 -37.34 5.66 -41.10
CA LEU A 2 -36.40 4.89 -40.29
C LEU A 2 -35.89 5.81 -39.16
N ALA A 3 -36.08 5.42 -37.90
CA ALA A 3 -35.53 6.15 -36.75
C ALA A 3 -33.99 6.03 -36.75
N PRO A 4 -33.24 7.08 -36.33
CA PRO A 4 -31.79 6.98 -36.25
C PRO A 4 -31.38 6.10 -35.06
N ALA A 5 -30.39 5.25 -35.28
CA ALA A 5 -29.76 4.46 -34.23
C ALA A 5 -29.00 5.40 -33.28
N MET A 6 -29.41 5.43 -32.01
CA MET A 6 -28.61 6.02 -30.94
C MET A 6 -27.36 5.17 -30.75
N THR A 7 -26.22 5.77 -31.03
CA THR A 7 -24.92 5.21 -30.66
C THR A 7 -24.80 5.27 -29.14
N PRO A 8 -24.45 4.17 -28.45
CA PRO A 8 -24.15 4.25 -27.03
C PRO A 8 -22.88 5.09 -26.86
N THR A 9 -23.00 6.23 -26.18
CA THR A 9 -21.87 7.00 -25.69
C THR A 9 -21.19 6.15 -24.63
N SER A 10 -20.04 5.55 -24.96
CA SER A 10 -19.17 4.91 -23.98
C SER A 10 -18.77 5.96 -22.95
N THR A 11 -19.41 5.95 -21.79
CA THR A 11 -18.89 6.62 -20.59
C THR A 11 -17.63 5.86 -20.20
N GLU A 12 -16.49 6.38 -20.62
CA GLU A 12 -15.18 5.96 -20.13
C GLU A 12 -15.15 6.30 -18.63
N THR A 13 -15.27 5.27 -17.80
CA THR A 13 -15.18 5.39 -16.34
C THR A 13 -13.81 5.96 -15.99
N PRO A 14 -13.71 7.11 -15.31
CA PRO A 14 -12.41 7.69 -15.01
C PRO A 14 -11.66 6.77 -14.04
N ALA A 15 -10.48 6.31 -14.46
CA ALA A 15 -9.53 5.62 -13.60
C ALA A 15 -9.07 6.54 -12.47
N VAL A 16 -8.70 5.97 -11.32
CA VAL A 16 -8.20 6.74 -10.17
C VAL A 16 -6.97 7.55 -10.58
N THR A 17 -7.11 8.88 -10.59
CA THR A 17 -6.04 9.78 -11.04
C THR A 17 -5.15 10.24 -9.91
N LEU A 18 -5.69 10.38 -8.69
CA LEU A 18 -4.97 10.89 -7.53
C LEU A 18 -4.91 9.87 -6.39
N HIS A 19 -3.73 9.77 -5.75
CA HIS A 19 -3.47 8.86 -4.64
C HIS A 19 -2.81 9.61 -3.49
N THR A 20 -3.28 9.36 -2.27
CA THR A 20 -2.67 9.87 -1.03
C THR A 20 -2.44 8.70 -0.07
N VAL A 21 -1.24 8.63 0.52
CA VAL A 21 -0.94 7.75 1.66
C VAL A 21 -0.54 8.61 2.85
N CYS A 22 -1.13 8.34 4.02
CA CYS A 22 -0.88 9.12 5.22
C CYS A 22 -1.03 8.28 6.51
N GLY A 23 -0.50 8.79 7.61
CA GLY A 23 -0.78 8.31 8.97
C GLY A 23 -2.02 8.97 9.59
N LEU A 24 -2.43 8.50 10.76
CA LEU A 24 -3.59 9.03 11.49
C LEU A 24 -3.45 10.53 11.80
N GLU A 25 -2.25 10.96 12.19
CA GLU A 25 -1.97 12.37 12.54
C GLU A 25 -2.11 13.31 11.33
N GLU A 26 -1.87 12.80 10.13
CA GLU A 26 -1.90 13.55 8.87
C GLU A 26 -3.33 13.67 8.29
N LEU A 27 -4.28 12.85 8.74
CA LEU A 27 -5.65 12.80 8.19
C LEU A 27 -6.37 14.15 8.23
N SER A 28 -6.17 14.94 9.28
CA SER A 28 -6.82 16.24 9.42
C SER A 28 -6.44 17.21 8.28
N GLY A 29 -5.25 17.06 7.70
CA GLY A 29 -4.73 17.90 6.62
C GLY A 29 -5.27 17.57 5.22
N HIS A 30 -6.18 16.60 5.08
CA HIS A 30 -6.66 16.15 3.77
C HIS A 30 -8.15 16.38 3.50
N GLY A 31 -8.91 16.88 4.47
CA GLY A 31 -10.37 17.00 4.35
C GLY A 31 -10.86 17.85 3.17
N THR A 32 -10.07 18.84 2.75
CA THR A 32 -10.40 19.74 1.63
C THR A 32 -9.86 19.26 0.27
N ARG A 33 -9.20 18.10 0.20
CA ARG A 33 -8.50 17.63 -1.02
C ARG A 33 -9.39 16.84 -1.98
N GLY A 34 -10.71 16.91 -1.82
CA GLY A 34 -11.66 16.21 -2.69
C GLY A 34 -11.50 14.68 -2.66
N ILE A 35 -11.21 14.12 -1.49
CA ILE A 35 -11.06 12.67 -1.30
C ILE A 35 -12.41 12.01 -1.58
N SER A 36 -12.43 11.09 -2.55
CA SER A 36 -13.64 10.37 -2.96
C SER A 36 -13.76 8.99 -2.31
N HIS A 37 -12.62 8.35 -2.06
CA HIS A 37 -12.53 6.99 -1.54
C HIS A 37 -11.45 6.91 -0.48
N VAL A 38 -11.73 6.16 0.59
CA VAL A 38 -10.84 5.97 1.72
C VAL A 38 -10.74 4.49 2.06
N LEU A 39 -9.50 3.98 2.09
CA LEU A 39 -9.18 2.68 2.69
C LEU A 39 -8.46 2.90 4.03
N SER A 40 -9.15 2.55 5.12
CA SER A 40 -8.65 2.65 6.49
C SER A 40 -8.12 1.31 6.98
N LEU A 41 -6.85 1.24 7.38
CA LEU A 41 -6.24 0.05 7.97
C LEU A 41 -5.87 0.32 9.42
N LEU A 42 -6.75 -0.09 10.34
CA LEU A 42 -6.67 0.24 11.75
C LEU A 42 -6.27 -0.96 12.59
N ASP A 43 -5.69 -0.71 13.76
CA ASP A 43 -5.56 -1.76 14.76
C ASP A 43 -6.97 -2.18 15.26
N PRO A 44 -7.17 -3.46 15.65
CA PRO A 44 -8.42 -3.90 16.27
C PRO A 44 -8.80 -3.05 17.49
N GLY A 45 -10.07 -2.65 17.55
CA GLY A 45 -10.59 -1.81 18.63
C GLY A 45 -10.34 -0.30 18.48
N THR A 46 -9.52 0.12 17.50
CA THR A 46 -9.35 1.55 17.19
C THR A 46 -10.62 2.10 16.55
N PRO A 47 -11.22 3.19 17.09
CA PRO A 47 -12.41 3.80 16.53
C PRO A 47 -12.13 4.47 15.18
N GLU A 48 -13.19 4.71 14.42
CA GLU A 48 -13.11 5.50 13.19
C GLU A 48 -12.52 6.90 13.46
N PRO A 49 -11.55 7.37 12.66
CA PRO A 49 -10.96 8.69 12.83
C PRO A 49 -12.00 9.82 12.75
N ALA A 50 -12.08 10.62 13.82
CA ALA A 50 -12.97 11.79 13.87
C ALA A 50 -12.65 12.84 12.79
N ALA A 51 -11.42 12.84 12.25
CA ALA A 51 -10.98 13.72 11.17
C ALA A 51 -11.88 13.65 9.92
N PHE A 52 -12.53 12.50 9.67
CA PHE A 52 -13.44 12.33 8.54
C PHE A 52 -14.70 13.19 8.62
N ALA A 53 -15.03 13.76 9.79
CA ALA A 53 -16.14 14.71 9.91
C ALA A 53 -15.90 16.01 9.10
N ALA A 54 -14.64 16.35 8.82
CA ALA A 54 -14.27 17.52 8.01
C ALA A 54 -14.14 17.21 6.51
N TYR A 55 -14.39 15.97 6.08
CA TYR A 55 -14.29 15.56 4.69
C TYR A 55 -15.62 15.76 3.98
N GLY A 56 -15.57 16.00 2.66
CA GLY A 56 -16.77 15.89 1.81
C GLY A 56 -17.33 14.46 1.78
N ALA A 57 -18.44 14.27 1.05
CA ALA A 57 -18.99 12.93 0.83
C ALA A 57 -17.93 12.01 0.20
N HIS A 58 -17.70 10.86 0.81
CA HIS A 58 -16.70 9.88 0.38
C HIS A 58 -17.14 8.47 0.73
N HIS A 59 -16.69 7.49 -0.06
CA HIS A 59 -16.82 6.08 0.26
C HIS A 59 -15.67 5.64 1.17
N ARG A 60 -15.97 4.83 2.19
CA ARG A 60 -14.95 4.36 3.13
C ARG A 60 -15.09 2.86 3.39
N THR A 61 -13.96 2.17 3.29
CA THR A 61 -13.79 0.78 3.72
C THR A 61 -12.77 0.73 4.84
N THR A 62 -13.14 0.12 5.97
CA THR A 62 -12.25 -0.04 7.13
C THR A 62 -11.97 -1.52 7.37
N LEU A 63 -10.68 -1.84 7.52
CA LEU A 63 -10.17 -3.17 7.89
C LEU A 63 -9.41 -3.06 9.23
N HIS A 64 -9.49 -4.13 10.04
CA HIS A 64 -8.91 -4.17 11.37
C HIS A 64 -7.92 -5.33 11.51
N PHE A 65 -6.63 -5.01 11.49
CA PHE A 65 -5.53 -5.93 11.76
C PHE A 65 -4.28 -5.14 12.13
N HIS A 66 -3.43 -5.74 12.97
CA HIS A 66 -2.18 -5.15 13.41
C HIS A 66 -1.12 -5.20 12.33
N ASP A 67 -0.14 -4.30 12.42
CA ASP A 67 1.00 -4.28 11.51
C ASP A 67 2.09 -5.32 11.87
N CYS A 68 1.73 -6.60 11.96
CA CYS A 68 2.66 -7.67 12.30
C CYS A 68 2.83 -8.69 11.16
N LEU A 69 3.90 -9.48 11.27
CA LEU A 69 4.27 -10.51 10.29
C LEU A 69 3.76 -11.89 10.66
N GLU A 70 3.43 -12.11 11.92
CA GLU A 70 3.05 -13.42 12.47
C GLU A 70 1.99 -13.23 13.55
N ALA A 71 1.29 -14.32 13.86
CA ALA A 71 0.36 -14.35 14.99
C ALA A 71 1.15 -14.37 16.31
N GLY A 72 0.58 -13.76 17.34
CA GLY A 72 1.17 -13.69 18.68
C GLY A 72 0.11 -13.35 19.72
N ALA A 73 0.48 -13.40 21.00
CA ALA A 73 -0.45 -13.06 22.08
C ALA A 73 -0.97 -11.61 21.90
N GLY A 74 -2.28 -11.45 21.70
CA GLY A 74 -2.91 -10.15 21.46
C GLY A 74 -2.69 -9.55 20.07
N LEU A 75 -1.96 -10.22 19.18
CA LEU A 75 -1.71 -9.76 17.82
C LEU A 75 -2.64 -10.46 16.82
N VAL A 76 -3.27 -9.63 15.98
CA VAL A 76 -4.11 -10.04 14.86
C VAL A 76 -3.37 -9.64 13.58
N PRO A 77 -2.57 -10.54 12.97
CA PRO A 77 -1.86 -10.22 11.73
C PRO A 77 -2.84 -10.08 10.56
N PRO A 78 -2.43 -9.42 9.46
CA PRO A 78 -3.20 -9.49 8.23
C PRO A 78 -3.29 -10.95 7.77
N GLU A 79 -4.43 -11.30 7.20
CA GLU A 79 -4.75 -12.62 6.66
C GLU A 79 -5.04 -12.54 5.15
N PRO A 80 -5.04 -13.69 4.44
CA PRO A 80 -5.41 -13.70 3.03
C PRO A 80 -6.79 -13.07 2.77
N ALA A 81 -7.75 -13.22 3.69
CA ALA A 81 -9.08 -12.61 3.57
C ALA A 81 -9.03 -11.06 3.58
N ASP A 82 -8.09 -10.45 4.29
CA ASP A 82 -7.90 -8.99 4.25
C ASP A 82 -7.43 -8.52 2.87
N ILE A 83 -6.55 -9.31 2.24
CA ILE A 83 -6.08 -9.01 0.88
C ILE A 83 -7.21 -9.14 -0.13
N ASP A 84 -8.09 -10.14 0.01
CA ASP A 84 -9.28 -10.24 -0.83
C ASP A 84 -10.18 -9.00 -0.71
N ARG A 85 -10.31 -8.46 0.50
CA ARG A 85 -11.10 -7.24 0.76
C ARG A 85 -10.42 -5.99 0.19
N ILE A 86 -9.10 -5.89 0.25
CA ILE A 86 -8.34 -4.80 -0.41
C ILE A 86 -8.54 -4.89 -1.94
N LEU A 87 -8.41 -6.08 -2.53
CA LEU A 87 -8.63 -6.28 -3.96
C LEU A 87 -10.07 -6.00 -4.37
N ALA A 88 -11.05 -6.38 -3.54
CA ALA A 88 -12.46 -6.07 -3.75
C ALA A 88 -12.70 -4.56 -3.73
N PHE A 89 -12.18 -3.87 -2.72
CA PHE A 89 -12.22 -2.40 -2.66
C PHE A 89 -11.61 -1.77 -3.93
N GLY A 90 -10.50 -2.32 -4.44
CA GLY A 90 -9.88 -1.85 -5.68
C GLY A 90 -10.75 -1.97 -6.93
N ARG A 91 -11.59 -3.00 -7.02
CA ARG A 91 -12.55 -3.18 -8.12
C ARG A 91 -13.71 -2.21 -8.06
N ASP A 92 -14.05 -1.74 -6.85
CA ASP A 92 -15.14 -0.80 -6.62
C ASP A 92 -14.68 0.68 -6.72
N LEU A 93 -13.47 0.93 -7.24
CA LEU A 93 -12.92 2.28 -7.45
C LEU A 93 -13.43 2.97 -8.73
N ASP A 94 -14.42 2.40 -9.41
CA ASP A 94 -15.02 3.02 -10.58
C ASP A 94 -15.58 4.42 -10.25
N GLY A 95 -15.08 5.45 -10.95
CA GLY A 95 -15.46 6.84 -10.68
C GLY A 95 -14.70 7.50 -9.52
N ALA A 96 -13.73 6.82 -8.90
CA ALA A 96 -12.91 7.39 -7.85
C ALA A 96 -11.94 8.44 -8.42
N ALA A 97 -12.16 9.72 -8.12
CA ALA A 97 -11.25 10.79 -8.55
C ALA A 97 -9.95 10.80 -7.71
N HIS A 98 -10.07 10.58 -6.40
CA HIS A 98 -8.97 10.66 -5.45
C HIS A 98 -9.13 9.59 -4.36
N LEU A 99 -8.17 8.68 -4.28
CA LEU A 99 -8.07 7.62 -3.29
C LEU A 99 -7.10 8.02 -2.16
N LEU A 100 -7.54 7.88 -0.92
CA LEU A 100 -6.70 7.96 0.27
C LEU A 100 -6.58 6.58 0.92
N VAL A 101 -5.36 6.14 1.20
CA VAL A 101 -5.08 4.93 1.97
C VAL A 101 -4.31 5.31 3.22
N HIS A 102 -4.81 4.95 4.40
CA HIS A 102 -4.14 5.29 5.66
C HIS A 102 -4.04 4.11 6.62
N CYS A 103 -3.08 4.24 7.54
CA CYS A 103 -2.94 3.40 8.71
C CYS A 103 -2.39 4.25 9.85
N HIS A 104 -1.92 3.63 10.94
CA HIS A 104 -1.39 4.36 12.10
C HIS A 104 -0.28 5.38 11.73
N TYR A 105 0.82 4.93 11.13
CA TYR A 105 1.98 5.78 10.78
C TYR A 105 2.07 6.14 9.29
N GLY A 106 1.17 5.61 8.45
CA GLY A 106 1.26 5.79 6.99
C GLY A 106 2.51 5.19 6.36
N LEU A 107 3.11 4.19 7.00
CA LEU A 107 4.43 3.65 6.65
C LEU A 107 4.36 2.26 6.01
N SER A 108 3.57 1.35 6.58
CA SER A 108 3.66 -0.10 6.27
C SER A 108 2.36 -0.74 5.76
N ARG A 109 1.30 -0.83 6.57
CA ARG A 109 0.00 -1.38 6.10
C ARG A 109 -0.56 -0.62 4.90
N SER A 110 -0.60 0.72 4.98
CA SER A 110 -1.18 1.56 3.92
C SER A 110 -0.35 1.55 2.63
N THR A 111 0.98 1.52 2.75
CA THR A 111 1.87 1.45 1.59
C THR A 111 1.81 0.08 0.93
N ALA A 112 1.70 -1.01 1.70
CA ALA A 112 1.42 -2.34 1.17
C ALA A 112 0.07 -2.40 0.46
N ALA A 113 -1.00 -1.91 1.09
CA ALA A 113 -2.32 -1.91 0.47
C ALA A 113 -2.35 -1.09 -0.83
N LEU A 114 -1.73 0.09 -0.88
CA LEU A 114 -1.65 0.86 -2.12
C LEU A 114 -0.84 0.14 -3.20
N LEU A 115 0.27 -0.52 -2.84
CA LEU A 115 1.03 -1.33 -3.79
C LEU A 115 0.21 -2.49 -4.36
N ILE A 116 -0.59 -3.15 -3.53
CA ILE A 116 -1.51 -4.23 -3.93
C ILE A 116 -2.57 -3.70 -4.90
N LEU A 117 -3.14 -2.53 -4.62
CA LEU A 117 -4.10 -1.87 -5.50
C LEU A 117 -3.47 -1.51 -6.85
N PHE A 118 -2.25 -0.96 -6.86
CA PHE A 118 -1.52 -0.71 -8.10
C PHE A 118 -1.27 -1.99 -8.90
N ALA A 119 -0.81 -3.06 -8.24
CA ALA A 119 -0.52 -4.33 -8.90
C ALA A 119 -1.76 -5.04 -9.46
N SER A 120 -2.93 -4.79 -8.86
CA SER A 120 -4.21 -5.29 -9.36
C SER A 120 -4.76 -4.44 -10.51
N ALA A 121 -4.54 -3.13 -10.49
CA ALA A 121 -5.00 -2.21 -11.52
C ALA A 121 -4.11 -2.23 -12.77
N ASP A 122 -2.83 -2.57 -12.61
CA ASP A 122 -1.86 -2.69 -13.70
C ASP A 122 -1.11 -4.04 -13.61
N PRO A 123 -1.73 -5.13 -14.10
CA PRO A 123 -1.15 -6.48 -14.03
C PRO A 123 0.15 -6.62 -14.81
N GLU A 124 0.35 -5.83 -15.86
CA GLU A 124 1.49 -5.94 -16.78
C GLU A 124 2.70 -5.08 -16.37
N ALA A 125 2.50 -4.03 -15.56
CA ALA A 125 3.61 -3.23 -15.04
C ALA A 125 4.57 -4.07 -14.20
N SER A 126 5.89 -3.83 -14.29
CA SER A 126 6.87 -4.55 -13.47
C SER A 126 6.75 -4.19 -11.97
N ALA A 127 7.11 -5.12 -11.09
CA ALA A 127 7.11 -4.91 -9.66
C ALA A 127 7.98 -3.70 -9.25
N ASP A 128 9.13 -3.51 -9.91
CA ASP A 128 10.00 -2.35 -9.67
C ASP A 128 9.35 -1.02 -10.08
N ALA A 129 8.58 -0.98 -11.16
CA ALA A 129 7.87 0.23 -11.58
C ALA A 129 6.76 0.58 -10.58
N LEU A 130 6.00 -0.41 -10.12
CA LEU A 130 4.95 -0.23 -9.11
C LEU A 130 5.52 0.24 -7.77
N VAL A 131 6.61 -0.37 -7.31
CA VAL A 131 7.32 0.02 -6.08
C VAL A 131 7.91 1.43 -6.21
N SER A 132 8.48 1.78 -7.37
CA SER A 132 9.02 3.13 -7.61
C SER A 132 7.91 4.19 -7.59
N ARG A 133 6.75 3.88 -8.19
CA ARG A 133 5.56 4.75 -8.13
C ARG A 133 5.09 4.97 -6.70
N LEU A 134 4.99 3.90 -5.90
CA LEU A 134 4.63 4.00 -4.48
C LEU A 134 5.63 4.89 -3.71
N HIS A 135 6.92 4.65 -3.88
CA HIS A 135 7.99 5.37 -3.17
C HIS A 135 8.00 6.86 -3.51
N ALA A 136 7.69 7.22 -4.76
CA ALA A 136 7.54 8.61 -5.17
C ALA A 136 6.32 9.31 -4.51
N LEU A 137 5.28 8.55 -4.14
CA LEU A 137 4.07 9.07 -3.49
C LEU A 137 4.22 9.17 -1.97
N ARG A 138 4.93 8.23 -1.33
CA ARG A 138 5.11 8.18 0.12
C ARG A 138 6.55 7.84 0.47
N GLU A 139 7.18 8.76 1.18
CA GLU A 139 8.54 8.60 1.69
C GLU A 139 8.58 8.98 3.19
N PRO A 140 9.03 8.09 4.09
CA PRO A 140 9.41 6.71 3.83
C PRO A 140 8.20 5.79 3.59
N ALA A 141 8.31 4.89 2.61
CA ALA A 141 7.47 3.70 2.47
C ALA A 141 8.21 2.44 2.91
N TRP A 142 7.55 1.59 3.69
CA TRP A 142 8.03 0.28 4.15
C TRP A 142 6.92 -0.78 4.07
N PRO A 143 6.50 -1.22 2.87
CA PRO A 143 5.37 -2.11 2.71
C PRO A 143 5.47 -3.41 3.53
N ASN A 144 4.40 -3.74 4.26
CA ASN A 144 4.30 -4.98 5.02
C ASN A 144 4.50 -6.23 4.13
N THR A 145 5.59 -6.98 4.34
CA THR A 145 5.93 -8.14 3.50
C THR A 145 4.99 -9.34 3.63
N ARG A 146 4.26 -9.47 4.74
CA ARG A 146 3.22 -10.50 4.88
C ARG A 146 2.06 -10.19 3.94
N MET A 147 1.61 -8.94 3.91
CA MET A 147 0.55 -8.50 2.99
C MET A 147 0.98 -8.67 1.53
N THR A 148 2.20 -8.29 1.19
CA THR A 148 2.69 -8.41 -0.20
C THR A 148 2.85 -9.88 -0.62
N ALA A 149 3.27 -10.76 0.28
CA ALA A 149 3.37 -12.19 0.00
C ALA A 149 1.99 -12.82 -0.26
N PHE A 150 0.97 -12.44 0.50
CA PHE A 150 -0.40 -12.87 0.22
C PHE A 150 -0.92 -12.30 -1.10
N ALA A 151 -0.59 -11.06 -1.44
CA ALA A 151 -0.96 -10.49 -2.73
C ALA A 151 -0.27 -11.21 -3.90
N ASP A 152 1.01 -11.56 -3.77
CA ASP A 152 1.72 -12.35 -4.78
C ASP A 152 1.02 -13.69 -5.04
N ALA A 153 0.63 -14.39 -3.97
CA ALA A 153 -0.11 -15.65 -4.07
C ALA A 153 -1.49 -15.50 -4.73
N ARG A 154 -2.14 -14.34 -4.58
CA ARG A 154 -3.51 -14.09 -5.06
C ARG A 154 -3.56 -13.55 -6.48
N LEU A 155 -2.61 -12.69 -6.84
CA LEU A 155 -2.53 -12.09 -8.16
C LEU A 155 -1.84 -13.00 -9.17
N GLY A 156 -1.02 -13.96 -8.72
CA GLY A 156 -0.38 -14.95 -9.60
C GLY A 156 0.55 -14.32 -10.65
N ARG A 157 1.10 -13.14 -10.35
CA ARG A 157 1.96 -12.37 -11.26
C ARG A 157 3.24 -13.15 -11.56
N THR A 158 3.70 -13.10 -12.81
CA THR A 158 5.00 -13.67 -13.19
C THR A 158 6.17 -12.93 -12.52
N ASP A 159 6.00 -11.62 -12.30
CA ASP A 159 6.93 -10.78 -11.54
C ASP A 159 6.30 -10.41 -10.17
N PRO A 160 6.65 -11.13 -9.08
CA PRO A 160 6.10 -10.90 -7.75
C PRO A 160 6.61 -9.60 -7.12
N LEU A 161 5.78 -8.98 -6.29
CA LEU A 161 6.05 -7.72 -5.59
C LEU A 161 7.09 -7.87 -4.49
N THR A 162 7.08 -8.99 -3.76
CA THR A 162 7.87 -9.16 -2.54
C THR A 162 9.38 -8.96 -2.75
N PRO A 163 10.03 -9.48 -3.82
CA PRO A 163 11.43 -9.17 -4.10
C PRO A 163 11.72 -7.68 -4.31
N ALA A 164 10.85 -6.94 -5.02
CA ALA A 164 11.00 -5.50 -5.24
C ALA A 164 10.81 -4.71 -3.93
N VAL A 165 9.86 -5.12 -3.10
CA VAL A 165 9.64 -4.55 -1.75
C VAL A 165 10.87 -4.74 -0.86
N ARG A 166 11.49 -5.92 -0.87
CA ARG A 166 12.73 -6.17 -0.11
C ARG A 166 13.88 -5.26 -0.58
N ARG A 167 14.01 -5.01 -1.88
CA ARG A 167 14.97 -4.03 -2.42
C ARG A 167 14.66 -2.61 -1.95
N LEU A 168 13.38 -2.21 -1.90
CA LEU A 168 12.98 -0.92 -1.33
C LEU A 168 13.40 -0.83 0.15
N HIS A 169 13.13 -1.85 0.96
CA HIS A 169 13.52 -1.86 2.39
C HIS A 169 15.03 -1.67 2.56
N ALA A 170 15.85 -2.38 1.76
CA ALA A 170 17.30 -2.21 1.77
C ALA A 170 17.72 -0.77 1.43
N ARG A 171 17.14 -0.18 0.38
CA ARG A 171 17.38 1.23 0.01
C ARG A 171 16.98 2.19 1.13
N GLN A 172 15.85 1.94 1.78
CA GLN A 172 15.37 2.76 2.89
C GLN A 172 16.29 2.70 4.10
N LEU A 173 16.86 1.54 4.44
CA LEU A 173 17.83 1.45 5.53
C LEU A 173 19.16 2.12 5.19
N THR A 174 19.59 2.11 3.93
CA THR A 174 20.76 2.88 3.49
C THR A 174 20.51 4.38 3.64
N ALA A 175 19.35 4.87 3.21
CA ALA A 175 19.02 6.29 3.29
C ALA A 175 18.66 6.76 4.71
N ARG A 176 18.03 5.90 5.53
CA ARG A 176 17.42 6.23 6.82
C ARG A 176 17.65 5.10 7.83
N PRO A 177 18.90 4.86 8.27
CA PRO A 177 19.20 3.75 9.18
C PRO A 177 18.45 3.82 10.52
N HIS A 178 18.05 5.02 10.96
CA HIS A 178 17.33 5.24 12.22
C HIS A 178 15.96 4.54 12.28
N ILE A 179 15.31 4.26 11.14
CA ILE A 179 14.00 3.59 11.13
C ILE A 179 14.09 2.13 11.58
N ALA A 180 15.29 1.52 11.53
CA ALA A 180 15.51 0.12 11.89
C ALA A 180 15.15 -0.18 13.36
N ALA A 181 15.53 0.71 14.28
CA ALA A 181 15.25 0.53 15.71
C ALA A 181 13.74 0.54 15.97
N MET A 182 13.05 1.56 15.46
CA MET A 182 11.59 1.67 15.56
C MET A 182 10.89 0.44 14.95
N LEU A 183 11.30 -0.02 13.77
CA LEU A 183 10.73 -1.22 13.15
C LEU A 183 10.92 -2.47 14.03
N ARG A 184 12.10 -2.67 14.61
CA ARG A 184 12.36 -3.79 15.53
C ARG A 184 11.49 -3.74 16.78
N GLU A 185 11.34 -2.57 17.39
CA GLU A 185 10.49 -2.37 18.57
C GLU A 185 9.02 -2.77 18.29
N HIS A 186 8.56 -2.57 17.05
CA HIS A 186 7.22 -2.96 16.60
C HIS A 186 7.17 -4.39 16.01
N GLY A 187 8.16 -5.25 16.30
CA GLY A 187 8.17 -6.65 15.86
C GLY A 187 8.46 -6.85 14.37
N ARG A 188 8.95 -5.82 13.66
CA ARG A 188 9.33 -5.88 12.23
C ARG A 188 10.79 -6.26 12.01
N GLY A 189 11.45 -6.83 13.01
CA GLY A 189 12.86 -7.25 12.94
C GLY A 189 13.21 -8.11 11.72
N PRO A 190 12.42 -9.14 11.37
CA PRO A 190 12.72 -9.99 10.21
C PRO A 190 12.86 -9.24 8.88
N GLU A 191 12.09 -8.15 8.68
CA GLU A 191 12.22 -7.32 7.48
C GLU A 191 13.48 -6.47 7.51
N VAL A 192 13.84 -5.93 8.66
CA VAL A 192 15.08 -5.18 8.87
C VAL A 192 16.29 -6.07 8.62
N ASP A 193 16.29 -7.27 9.18
CA ASP A 193 17.37 -8.26 9.00
C ASP A 193 17.54 -8.64 7.54
N ALA A 194 16.43 -8.94 6.85
CA ALA A 194 16.46 -9.25 5.42
C ALA A 194 16.98 -8.09 4.56
N ALA A 195 16.59 -6.84 4.89
CA ALA A 195 17.03 -5.65 4.19
C ALA A 195 18.53 -5.40 4.36
N LEU A 196 19.05 -5.53 5.59
CA LEU A 196 20.49 -5.38 5.88
C LEU A 196 21.33 -6.45 5.18
N ALA A 197 20.86 -7.71 5.19
CA ALA A 197 21.53 -8.80 4.50
C ALA A 197 21.62 -8.57 2.98
N LEU A 198 20.56 -8.01 2.38
CA LEU A 198 20.54 -7.68 0.96
C LEU A 198 21.56 -6.58 0.62
N SER A 199 21.63 -5.52 1.43
CA SER A 199 22.61 -4.44 1.26
C SER A 199 24.05 -4.94 1.37
N ALA A 200 24.35 -5.82 2.32
CA ALA A 200 25.67 -6.43 2.49
C ALA A 200 26.08 -7.29 1.28
N GLY A 201 25.14 -8.06 0.72
CA GLY A 201 25.37 -8.86 -0.49
C GLY A 201 25.67 -8.03 -1.73
N THR A 202 25.04 -6.86 -1.89
CA THR A 202 25.34 -5.96 -3.02
C THR A 202 26.73 -5.33 -2.91
N ALA A 203 27.18 -4.97 -1.71
CA ALA A 203 28.51 -4.38 -1.50
C ALA A 203 29.66 -5.38 -1.78
N GLY A 204 29.43 -6.68 -1.55
CA GLY A 204 30.42 -7.74 -1.79
C GLY A 204 30.60 -8.17 -3.26
N THR A 205 29.75 -7.68 -4.18
CA THR A 205 29.82 -8.03 -5.62
C THR A 205 30.44 -6.95 -6.49
N ALA A 206 30.82 -5.80 -5.91
CA ALA A 206 31.59 -4.79 -6.63
C ALA A 206 33.00 -5.32 -6.91
N ALA A 207 33.28 -5.69 -8.16
CA ALA A 207 34.63 -6.02 -8.61
C ALA A 207 35.59 -4.84 -8.31
N PRO A 208 36.84 -5.10 -7.89
CA PRO A 208 37.81 -4.02 -7.69
C PRO A 208 38.06 -3.29 -9.03
N PRO A 209 38.30 -1.96 -9.01
CA PRO A 209 38.63 -1.22 -10.21
C PRO A 209 39.93 -1.74 -10.85
N PRO A 210 40.10 -1.57 -12.18
CA PRO A 210 41.28 -2.05 -12.90
C PRO A 210 42.58 -1.40 -12.42
#